data_AF-X0XCM4-F1
#
_entry.id   AF-X0XCM4-F1
#
_cell.length_a   1.000
_cell.length_b   1.000
_cell.length_c   1.000
_cell.angle_alpha   90.00
_cell.angle_beta   90.00
_cell.angle_gamma   90.00
#
_symmetry.space_group_name_H-M   'P 1'
#
loop_
_entity.id
_entity.type
_entity.pdbx_description
1 polymer ?
#
loop_
_entity_poly.entity_id
_entity_poly.type
_entity_poly.pdbx_seq_one_letter_code
_entity_poly.pdbx_strand_id
1 'polypeptide(L)'
;GAKNIVRAIQNADVNFFESIKGIGKKAAQRIIIDLKSKIGGLKDLEFETEVNRDLIEALKGLGFSKEEIKKSIKGIKKDLTIEEKIKAALKQQNF
;
A
#
# COMPACT_ATOMS: atom_id res chain seq x y z
N GLY A 1 -15.75 5.39 -12.81
CA GLY A 1 -14.37 5.87 -13.04
C GLY A 1 -13.36 5.00 -12.31
N ALA A 2 -12.10 4.97 -12.75
CA ALA A 2 -11.05 4.04 -12.27
C ALA A 2 -10.84 3.99 -10.74
N LYS A 3 -11.08 5.10 -10.03
CA LYS A 3 -11.04 5.15 -8.55
C LYS A 3 -12.05 4.19 -7.88
N ASN A 4 -13.21 3.98 -8.50
CA ASN A 4 -14.23 3.07 -7.97
C ASN A 4 -13.80 1.61 -8.10
N ILE A 5 -13.04 1.28 -9.16
CA ILE A 5 -12.52 -0.08 -9.41
C ILE A 5 -11.48 -0.43 -8.34
N VAL A 6 -10.53 0.47 -8.08
CA VAL A 6 -9.50 0.25 -7.05
C VAL A 6 -10.13 0.08 -5.67
N ARG A 7 -11.15 0.88 -5.34
CA ARG A 7 -11.88 0.77 -4.07
C ARG A 7 -12.66 -0.55 -3.99
N ALA A 8 -13.32 -0.96 -5.08
CA ALA A 8 -14.02 -2.24 -5.16
C ALA A 8 -13.06 -3.43 -4.93
N ILE A 9 -11.85 -3.38 -5.50
CA ILE A 9 -10.83 -4.43 -5.29
C ILE A 9 -10.32 -4.45 -3.85
N GLN A 10 -10.07 -3.28 -3.26
CA GLN A 10 -9.60 -3.17 -1.86
C GLN A 10 -10.64 -3.71 -0.86
N ASN A 11 -11.92 -3.43 -1.11
CA ASN A 11 -13.03 -3.84 -0.26
C ASN A 11 -13.59 -5.23 -0.58
N ALA A 12 -12.99 -5.95 -1.55
CA ALA A 12 -13.50 -7.21 -2.06
C ALA A 12 -15.00 -7.16 -2.46
N ASP A 13 -15.40 -6.07 -3.12
CA ASP A 13 -16.77 -5.82 -3.55
C ASP A 13 -17.12 -6.69 -4.77
N VAL A 14 -17.60 -7.91 -4.50
CA VAL A 14 -17.98 -8.90 -5.52
C VAL A 14 -19.17 -8.39 -6.36
N ASN A 15 -20.13 -7.70 -5.73
CA ASN A 15 -21.34 -7.20 -6.39
C ASN A 15 -21.00 -6.18 -7.48
N PHE A 16 -20.00 -5.32 -7.24
CA PHE A 16 -19.50 -4.39 -8.26
C PHE A 16 -19.08 -5.11 -9.54
N PHE A 17 -18.36 -6.23 -9.42
CA PHE A 17 -17.90 -7.00 -10.57
C PHE A 17 -18.98 -7.89 -11.17
N GLU A 18 -19.90 -8.44 -10.36
CA GLU A 18 -21.06 -9.21 -10.86
C GLU A 18 -22.08 -8.34 -11.62
N SER A 19 -22.13 -7.03 -11.33
CA SER A 19 -22.98 -6.10 -12.09
C SER A 19 -22.57 -5.94 -13.55
N ILE A 20 -21.37 -6.41 -13.92
CA ILE A 20 -20.85 -6.37 -15.28
C ILE A 20 -21.39 -7.57 -16.06
N LYS A 21 -22.10 -7.29 -17.16
CA LYS A 21 -22.69 -8.33 -18.03
C LYS A 21 -21.62 -9.34 -18.46
N GLY A 22 -21.83 -10.60 -18.10
CA GLY A 22 -20.91 -11.72 -18.43
C GLY A 22 -19.90 -12.08 -17.33
N ILE A 23 -19.91 -11.40 -16.18
CA ILE A 23 -19.08 -11.76 -15.01
C ILE A 23 -19.97 -12.38 -13.93
N GLY A 24 -19.79 -13.67 -13.65
CA GLY A 24 -20.44 -14.33 -12.52
C GLY A 24 -19.56 -14.36 -11.26
N LYS A 25 -20.13 -14.72 -10.11
CA LYS A 25 -19.48 -14.77 -8.79
C LYS A 25 -18.03 -15.28 -8.77
N LYS A 26 -17.77 -16.44 -9.39
CA LYS A 26 -16.43 -17.05 -9.42
C LYS A 26 -15.43 -16.19 -10.20
N ALA A 27 -15.86 -15.62 -11.33
CA ALA A 27 -15.04 -14.74 -12.14
C ALA A 27 -14.76 -13.41 -11.40
N ALA A 28 -15.79 -12.84 -10.76
CA ALA A 28 -15.67 -11.64 -9.93
C ALA A 28 -14.66 -11.82 -8.78
N GLN A 29 -14.76 -12.93 -8.04
CA GLN A 29 -13.82 -13.26 -6.97
C GLN A 29 -12.37 -13.43 -7.48
N ARG A 30 -12.20 -14.12 -8.61
CA ARG A 30 -10.87 -14.31 -9.22
C ARG A 30 -10.24 -12.98 -9.67
N ILE A 31 -11.02 -12.13 -10.33
CA ILE A 31 -10.61 -10.78 -10.73
C ILE A 31 -10.15 -9.97 -9.50
N ILE A 32 -10.90 -10.01 -8.40
CA ILE A 32 -10.53 -9.31 -7.16
C ILE A 32 -9.18 -9.81 -6.62
N ILE A 33 -8.97 -11.13 -6.54
CA ILE A 33 -7.74 -11.72 -6.02
C ILE A 33 -6.54 -11.33 -6.90
N ASP A 34 -6.66 -11.55 -8.22
CA ASP A 34 -5.60 -11.28 -9.19
C ASP A 34 -5.20 -9.80 -9.19
N LEU A 35 -6.20 -8.90 -9.13
CA LEU A 35 -5.95 -7.47 -9.12
C LEU A 35 -5.49 -6.95 -7.75
N LYS A 36 -5.94 -7.54 -6.63
CA LYS A 36 -5.47 -7.17 -5.29
C LYS A 36 -3.97 -7.48 -5.14
N SER A 37 -3.52 -8.61 -5.69
CA SER A 37 -2.10 -8.96 -5.76
C SER A 37 -1.30 -7.93 -6.57
N LYS A 38 -1.77 -7.57 -7.78
CA LYS A 38 -1.11 -6.56 -8.62
C LYS A 38 -1.09 -5.16 -8.01
N ILE A 39 -2.20 -4.72 -7.40
CA ILE A 39 -2.29 -3.41 -6.75
C ILE A 39 -1.44 -3.37 -5.47
N GLY A 40 -1.36 -4.47 -4.72
CA GLY A 40 -0.43 -4.62 -3.60
C GLY A 40 1.01 -4.39 -4.04
N GLY A 41 1.44 -5.09 -5.09
CA GLY A 41 2.78 -4.95 -5.67
C GLY A 41 3.08 -3.55 -6.23
N LEU A 42 2.11 -2.90 -6.89
CA LEU A 42 2.28 -1.53 -7.39
C LEU A 42 2.45 -0.51 -6.25
N LYS A 43 1.70 -0.67 -5.15
CA LYS A 43 1.88 0.16 -3.95
C LYS A 43 3.19 -0.12 -3.24
N ASP A 44 3.70 -1.33 -3.32
CA ASP A 44 5.02 -1.68 -2.77
C ASP A 44 6.14 -1.08 -3.62
N LEU A 45 6.00 -1.05 -4.95
CA LEU A 45 6.93 -0.37 -5.87
C LEU A 45 6.92 1.15 -5.70
N GLU A 46 5.74 1.76 -5.52
CA GLU A 46 5.61 3.19 -5.22
C GLU A 46 6.12 3.53 -3.80
N PHE A 47 6.10 2.55 -2.90
CA PHE A 47 6.70 2.67 -1.57
C PHE A 47 8.23 2.57 -1.63
N GLU A 48 8.80 1.75 -2.51
CA GLU A 48 10.24 1.55 -2.71
C GLU A 48 10.87 2.53 -3.73
N THR A 49 10.38 3.77 -3.84
CA THR A 49 11.12 4.83 -4.58
C THR A 49 12.48 5.11 -3.95
N GLU A 50 13.49 5.56 -4.71
CA GLU A 50 14.86 5.81 -4.23
C GLU A 50 14.93 6.58 -2.89
N VAL A 51 14.18 7.68 -2.75
CA VAL A 51 14.13 8.51 -1.53
C VAL A 51 13.60 7.75 -0.30
N ASN A 52 12.75 6.76 -0.50
CA ASN A 52 12.19 5.93 0.57
C ASN A 52 13.04 4.67 0.82
N ARG A 53 13.89 4.26 -0.12
CA ARG A 53 14.67 3.02 -0.01
C ARG A 53 15.66 3.09 1.15
N ASP A 54 16.44 4.17 1.23
CA ASP A 54 17.40 4.38 2.32
C ASP A 54 16.70 4.47 3.68
N LEU A 55 15.53 5.13 3.72
CA LEU A 55 14.70 5.21 4.92
C LEU A 55 14.17 3.82 5.35
N ILE A 56 13.70 3.02 4.39
CA ILE A 56 13.20 1.67 4.62
C ILE A 56 14.32 0.77 5.12
N GLU A 57 15.52 0.85 4.53
CA GLU A 57 16.68 0.07 4.95
C GLU A 57 17.16 0.48 6.35
N ALA A 58 17.21 1.78 6.64
CA ALA A 58 17.53 2.28 7.98
C ALA A 58 16.53 1.77 9.03
N LEU A 59 15.22 1.89 8.77
CA LEU A 59 14.19 1.43 9.70
C LEU A 59 14.19 -0.11 9.83
N LYS A 60 14.44 -0.87 8.76
CA LYS A 60 14.64 -2.33 8.86
C LYS A 60 15.85 -2.68 9.73
N GLY A 61 16.96 -1.95 9.58
CA GLY A 61 18.17 -2.13 10.41
C GLY A 61 17.93 -1.88 11.90
N LEU A 62 16.95 -1.03 12.22
CA LEU A 62 16.47 -0.81 13.59
C LEU A 62 15.46 -1.87 14.09
N GLY A 63 15.12 -2.85 13.25
CA GLY A 63 14.24 -3.97 13.60
C GLY A 63 12.77 -3.79 13.20
N PHE A 64 12.43 -2.76 12.43
CA PHE A 64 11.04 -2.51 12.02
C PHE A 64 10.62 -3.46 10.89
N SER A 65 9.42 -4.02 11.01
CA SER A 65 8.80 -4.82 9.95
C SER A 65 8.32 -3.94 8.78
N LYS A 66 8.15 -4.54 7.59
CA LYS A 66 7.64 -3.83 6.40
C LYS A 66 6.32 -3.11 6.68
N GLU A 67 5.40 -3.72 7.45
CA GLU A 67 4.11 -3.12 7.76
C GLU A 67 4.23 -1.90 8.69
N GLU A 68 5.12 -1.97 9.67
CA GLU A 68 5.40 -0.87 10.60
C GLU A 68 6.01 0.32 9.87
N ILE A 69 6.99 0.08 9.00
CA ILE A 69 7.58 1.12 8.16
C ILE A 69 6.50 1.78 7.29
N LYS A 70 5.65 0.96 6.66
CA LYS A 70 4.56 1.46 5.81
C LYS A 70 3.54 2.31 6.56
N LYS A 71 3.30 2.01 7.84
CA LYS A 71 2.46 2.84 8.72
C LYS A 71 3.18 4.13 9.11
N SER A 72 4.42 4.03 9.60
CA SER A 72 5.21 5.16 10.11
C SER A 72 5.50 6.21 9.04
N ILE A 73 5.63 5.83 7.77
CA ILE A 73 5.90 6.80 6.69
C ILE A 73 4.63 7.36 6.03
N LYS A 74 3.45 6.78 6.29
CA LYS A 74 2.19 7.14 5.62
C LYS A 74 1.74 8.58 5.90
N GLY A 75 2.26 9.21 6.95
CA GLY A 75 2.00 10.61 7.32
C GLY A 75 3.21 11.54 7.22
N ILE A 76 4.35 11.07 6.71
CA ILE A 76 5.58 11.87 6.65
C ILE A 76 5.61 12.67 5.34
N LYS A 77 5.93 13.96 5.44
CA LYS A 77 6.08 14.84 4.27
C LYS A 77 7.27 14.40 3.41
N LYS A 78 7.07 14.36 2.09
CA LYS A 78 8.10 13.92 1.13
C LYS A 78 9.30 14.87 1.04
N ASP A 79 9.11 16.16 1.37
CA ASP A 79 10.15 17.20 1.31
C ASP A 79 11.13 17.22 2.48
N LEU A 80 10.97 16.32 3.46
CA LEU A 80 11.88 16.23 4.60
C LEU A 80 13.17 15.50 4.21
N THR A 81 14.26 15.85 4.89
CA THR A 81 15.54 15.12 4.80
C THR A 81 15.38 13.69 5.33
N ILE A 82 16.29 12.78 4.94
CA ILE A 82 16.27 11.38 5.41
C ILE A 82 16.30 11.30 6.94
N GLU A 83 17.13 12.11 7.60
CA GLU A 83 17.24 12.15 9.06
C GLU A 83 15.91 12.57 9.73
N GLU A 84 15.26 13.60 9.19
CA GLU A 84 13.95 14.04 9.67
C GLU A 84 12.86 13.00 9.45
N LYS A 85 12.92 12.28 8.33
CA LYS A 85 12.01 11.16 8.04
C LYS A 85 12.20 10.00 9.03
N ILE A 86 13.43 9.63 9.36
CA ILE A 86 13.72 8.60 10.38
C ILE A 86 13.15 9.04 11.72
N LYS A 87 13.44 10.28 12.15
CA LYS A 87 12.96 10.83 13.42
C LYS A 87 11.43 10.88 13.50
N ALA A 88 10.77 11.28 12.41
CA ALA A 88 9.32 11.31 12.31
C ALA A 88 8.71 9.89 12.32
N ALA A 89 9.33 8.93 11.65
CA ALA A 89 8.88 7.54 11.61
C ALA A 89 8.96 6.86 12.99
N LEU A 90 10.03 7.13 13.74
CA LEU A 90 10.20 6.67 15.12
C LEU A 90 9.16 7.31 16.05
N LYS A 91 8.87 8.59 15.87
CA LYS A 91 7.87 9.31 16.69
C LYS A 91 6.44 8.78 16.48
N GLN A 92 6.08 8.33 15.27
CA GLN A 92 4.75 7.77 14.99
C GLN A 92 4.50 6.40 15.63
N GLN A 93 5.53 5.69 16.08
CA GLN A 93 5.40 4.36 16.71
C GLN A 93 5.28 4.42 18.24
N ASN A 94 5.67 5.54 18.85
CA ASN A 94 5.70 5.70 20.31
C ASN A 94 4.46 6.41 20.88
N PHE A 95 3.34 6.42 20.14
CA PHE A 95 2.06 7.03 20.54
C PHE A 95 0.86 6.15 20.18
#